data_AF-A0A1C6F633-F1
#
_entry.id   AF-A0A1C6F633-F1
#
_cell.length_a   1.000
_cell.length_b   1.000
_cell.length_c   1.000
_cell.angle_alpha   90.00
_cell.angle_beta   90.00
_cell.angle_gamma   90.00
#
_symmetry.space_group_name_H-M   'P 1'
#
loop_
_entity.id
_entity.type
_entity.pdbx_description
1 polymer ?
#
loop_
_entity_poly.entity_id
_entity_poly.type
_entity_poly.pdbx_seq_one_letter_code
_entity_poly.pdbx_strand_id
1 'polypeptide(L)'
;MQYPDWVMEAKKSRELLSWIQDPVHSIKKFHSQLFIKCQEENCMLFYAASPWRDCLQLRKPKLCSILYLPDYSLYEADSVFYQAVGIPADFLFPTKESLKKEVEMKVTHLVKNMMDTNWDQLLLKYQHQRSSLVPNINRIQVEETSKRFLEAGIKPEELFYSPSFTFEKAQMEYTDVMFLYTLNHAKKAVKMIADKWLSESFWEISQKRIYIGCVREEMKELQKGAA
;
A
#
# COMPACT_ATOMS: atom_id res chain seq x y z
N MET A 1 24.97 13.44 6.59
CA MET A 1 23.56 13.15 6.27
C MET A 1 23.14 14.19 5.24
N GLN A 2 22.66 13.77 4.07
CA GLN A 2 22.15 14.70 3.07
C GLN A 2 20.66 14.91 3.35
N TYR A 3 20.25 16.17 3.53
CA TYR A 3 18.84 16.51 3.72
C TYR A 3 18.11 16.49 2.37
N PRO A 4 16.81 16.13 2.35
CA PRO A 4 16.00 16.25 1.14
C PRO A 4 15.78 17.72 0.77
N ASP A 5 15.51 17.98 -0.51
CA ASP A 5 15.46 19.33 -1.08
C ASP A 5 14.48 20.26 -0.34
N TRP A 6 13.32 19.73 0.08
CA TRP A 6 12.33 20.53 0.82
C TRP A 6 12.90 21.09 2.14
N VAL A 7 13.79 20.36 2.82
CA VAL A 7 14.46 20.83 4.05
C VAL A 7 15.46 21.93 3.71
N MET A 8 16.13 21.83 2.57
CA MET A 8 17.10 22.83 2.12
C MET A 8 16.43 24.13 1.69
N GLU A 9 15.24 24.04 1.07
CA GLU A 9 14.51 25.18 0.53
C GLU A 9 13.53 25.82 1.50
N ALA A 10 13.05 25.08 2.50
CA ALA A 10 12.10 25.61 3.46
C ALA A 10 12.69 26.75 4.31
N LYS A 11 12.01 27.90 4.32
CA LYS A 11 12.48 29.13 4.99
C LYS A 11 12.75 28.94 6.48
N LYS A 12 12.03 28.02 7.15
CA LYS A 12 12.15 27.75 8.58
C LYS A 12 12.67 26.35 8.90
N SER A 13 13.34 25.69 7.95
CA SER A 13 13.87 24.33 8.17
C SER A 13 14.76 24.24 9.41
N ARG A 14 15.69 25.17 9.61
CA ARG A 14 16.57 25.18 10.79
C ARG A 14 15.78 25.29 12.11
N GLU A 15 14.77 26.15 12.14
CA GLU A 15 13.91 26.35 13.32
C GLU A 15 13.06 25.09 13.60
N LEU A 16 12.56 24.45 12.54
CA LEU A 16 11.80 23.20 12.61
C LEU A 16 12.68 22.04 13.09
N LEU A 17 13.86 21.85 12.50
CA LEU A 17 14.79 20.78 12.86
C LEU A 17 15.26 20.91 14.31
N SER A 18 15.60 22.13 14.74
CA SER A 18 15.94 22.41 16.14
C SER A 18 14.77 22.07 17.07
N TRP A 19 13.54 22.38 16.67
CA TRP A 19 12.36 22.02 17.46
C TRP A 19 12.12 20.51 17.48
N ILE A 20 12.28 19.80 16.37
CA ILE A 20 12.13 18.32 16.30
C ILE A 20 13.09 17.66 17.28
N GLN A 21 14.33 18.15 17.38
CA GLN A 21 15.37 17.62 18.26
C GLN A 21 15.19 17.97 19.74
N ASP A 22 14.34 18.95 20.08
CA ASP A 22 14.09 19.36 21.46
C ASP A 22 13.09 18.41 22.16
N PRO A 23 13.52 17.55 23.10
CA PRO A 23 12.61 16.59 23.75
C PRO A 23 11.70 17.24 24.79
N VAL A 24 11.98 18.47 25.22
CA VAL A 24 11.28 19.15 26.32
C VAL A 24 10.02 19.86 25.82
N HIS A 25 10.10 20.51 24.66
CA HIS A 25 9.01 21.32 24.15
C HIS A 25 8.22 20.62 23.04
N SER A 26 7.07 20.02 23.39
CA SER A 26 6.17 19.41 22.41
C SER A 26 5.25 20.40 21.70
N ILE A 27 5.24 21.67 22.09
CA ILE A 27 4.38 22.71 21.52
C ILE A 27 5.25 23.87 21.06
N LYS A 28 5.04 24.34 19.82
CA LYS A 28 5.73 25.52 19.29
C LYS A 28 4.84 26.29 18.34
N LYS A 29 5.00 27.62 18.36
CA LYS A 29 4.30 28.51 17.43
C LYS A 29 5.19 28.77 16.23
N PHE A 30 4.70 28.44 15.04
CA PHE A 30 5.31 28.85 13.78
C PHE A 30 4.43 29.93 13.15
N HIS A 31 4.99 31.13 13.03
CA HIS A 31 4.24 32.30 12.52
C HIS A 31 3.02 32.59 13.43
N SER A 32 1.79 32.48 12.92
CA SER A 32 0.54 32.65 13.69
C SER A 32 -0.04 31.33 14.19
N GLN A 33 0.47 30.19 13.73
CA GLN A 33 -0.11 28.86 13.94
C GLN A 33 0.61 28.13 15.08
N LEU A 34 -0.17 27.52 15.99
CA LEU A 34 0.36 26.67 17.05
C LEU A 34 0.44 25.22 16.55
N PHE A 35 1.58 24.58 16.75
CA PHE A 35 1.79 23.18 16.43
C PHE A 35 2.13 22.39 17.69
N ILE A 36 1.65 21.15 17.72
CA ILE A 36 2.00 20.13 18.69
C ILE A 36 2.76 19.04 17.92
N LYS A 37 3.86 18.55 18.46
CA LYS A 37 4.59 17.40 17.93
C LYS A 37 4.44 16.19 18.85
N CYS A 38 4.32 15.00 18.27
CA CYS A 38 4.31 13.72 18.96
C CYS A 38 5.18 12.73 18.19
N GLN A 39 6.05 12.00 18.86
CA GLN A 39 6.90 11.02 18.20
C GLN A 39 6.33 9.62 18.42
N GLU A 40 6.13 8.89 17.33
CA GLU A 40 5.79 7.47 17.33
C GLU A 40 6.84 6.68 16.55
N GLU A 41 7.68 5.97 17.30
CA GLU A 41 8.91 5.32 16.81
C GLU A 41 9.77 6.29 15.98
N ASN A 42 9.85 6.07 14.67
CA ASN A 42 10.65 6.86 13.74
C ASN A 42 9.82 7.95 13.04
N CYS A 43 8.55 8.14 13.40
CA CYS A 43 7.68 9.15 12.83
C CYS A 43 7.45 10.29 13.82
N MET A 44 7.62 11.53 13.37
CA MET A 44 7.20 12.72 14.10
C MET A 44 5.89 13.24 13.50
N LEU A 45 4.82 13.20 14.27
CA LEU A 45 3.49 13.66 13.90
C LEU A 45 3.32 15.11 14.31
N PHE A 46 2.81 15.94 13.40
CA PHE A 46 2.52 17.34 13.66
C PHE A 46 1.02 17.59 13.64
N TYR A 47 0.53 18.24 14.69
CA TYR A 47 -0.87 18.64 14.81
C TYR A 47 -0.98 20.16 14.87
N ALA A 48 -1.83 20.73 14.03
CA ALA A 48 -2.20 22.13 14.10
C ALA A 48 -3.28 22.31 15.18
N ALA A 49 -3.03 23.20 16.14
CA ALA A 49 -3.97 23.60 17.18
C ALA A 49 -4.49 25.01 16.94
N SER A 50 -5.79 25.24 17.17
CA SER A 50 -6.36 26.59 17.06
C SER A 50 -5.67 27.54 18.04
N PRO A 51 -5.49 28.83 17.69
CA PRO A 51 -5.06 29.83 18.65
C PRO A 51 -6.01 29.86 19.86
N TRP A 52 -5.45 29.95 21.07
CA TRP A 52 -6.15 29.93 22.36
C TRP A 52 -7.17 31.07 22.59
N ARG A 53 -7.56 31.84 21.56
CA ARG A 53 -8.42 33.03 21.72
C ARG A 53 -9.89 32.70 21.94
N ASP A 54 -10.37 31.53 21.52
CA ASP A 54 -11.78 31.13 21.66
C ASP A 54 -11.95 30.04 22.72
N CYS A 55 -11.94 30.45 23.99
CA CYS A 55 -12.03 29.60 25.19
C CYS A 55 -13.32 28.76 25.30
N LEU A 56 -14.23 28.82 24.33
CA LEU A 56 -15.54 28.18 24.37
C LEU A 56 -15.68 26.99 23.40
N GLN A 57 -14.70 26.76 22.52
CA GLN A 57 -14.67 25.58 21.66
C GLN A 57 -13.24 25.05 21.55
N LEU A 58 -12.87 24.12 22.44
CA LEU A 58 -11.66 23.31 22.30
C LEU A 58 -11.78 22.44 21.04
N ARG A 59 -11.39 22.97 19.88
CA ARG A 59 -11.29 22.17 18.65
C ARG A 59 -10.16 21.19 18.82
N LYS A 60 -10.43 19.90 18.54
CA LYS A 60 -9.41 18.85 18.54
C LYS A 60 -8.26 19.25 17.58
N PRO A 61 -7.00 19.10 17.99
CA PRO A 61 -5.87 19.31 17.10
C PRO A 61 -6.01 18.47 15.84
N LYS A 62 -5.72 19.06 14.67
CA LYS A 62 -5.81 18.38 13.38
C LYS A 62 -4.41 17.93 12.96
N LEU A 63 -4.23 16.65 12.61
CA LEU A 63 -3.00 16.19 11.98
C LEU A 63 -2.76 16.98 10.69
N CYS A 64 -1.56 17.51 10.53
CA CYS A 64 -1.20 18.39 9.42
C CYS A 64 0.07 17.97 8.69
N SER A 65 0.88 17.07 9.28
CA SER A 65 2.01 16.43 8.60
C SER A 65 2.56 15.28 9.45
N ILE A 66 3.26 14.35 8.80
CA ILE A 66 4.08 13.30 9.42
C ILE A 66 5.47 13.36 8.79
N LEU A 67 6.51 13.40 9.62
CA LEU A 67 7.89 13.36 9.20
C LEU A 67 8.50 12.01 9.59
N TYR A 68 9.03 11.27 8.63
CA TYR A 68 9.85 10.10 8.89
C TYR A 68 11.29 10.54 9.20
N LEU A 69 11.71 10.35 10.44
CA LEU A 69 12.99 10.85 10.98
C LEU A 69 14.25 10.28 10.29
N PRO A 70 14.31 9.01 9.85
CA PRO A 70 15.53 8.43 9.30
C PRO A 70 16.03 9.10 8.01
N ASP A 71 15.13 9.61 7.18
CA ASP A 71 15.48 10.25 5.90
C ASP A 71 14.84 11.63 5.69
N TYR A 72 14.09 12.12 6.69
CA TYR A 72 13.35 13.38 6.64
C TYR A 72 12.29 13.43 5.53
N SER A 73 11.77 12.29 5.09
CA SER A 73 10.62 12.23 4.19
C SER A 73 9.37 12.76 4.89
N LEU A 74 8.65 13.64 4.21
CA LEU A 74 7.43 14.25 4.71
C LEU A 74 6.22 13.61 4.04
N TYR A 75 5.18 13.36 4.82
CA TYR A 75 3.92 12.72 4.42
C TYR A 75 2.74 13.52 4.95
N GLU A 76 1.60 13.42 4.27
CA GLU A 76 0.33 14.05 4.71
C GLU A 76 0.48 15.53 5.06
N ALA A 77 1.43 16.22 4.41
CA ALA A 77 1.69 17.62 4.66
C ALA A 77 0.58 18.46 4.02
N ASP A 78 -0.17 19.18 4.85
CA ASP A 78 -1.23 20.07 4.39
C ASP A 78 -0.74 21.52 4.26
N SER A 79 -1.55 22.35 3.60
CA SER A 79 -1.23 23.77 3.36
C SER A 79 -0.87 24.57 4.63
N VAL A 80 -1.40 24.19 5.80
CA VAL A 80 -1.10 24.87 7.07
C VAL A 80 0.35 24.61 7.46
N PHE A 81 0.81 23.37 7.31
CA PHE A 81 2.21 23.02 7.57
C PHE A 81 3.17 23.68 6.56
N TYR A 82 2.84 23.65 5.26
CA TYR A 82 3.65 24.29 4.21
C TYR A 82 3.90 25.77 4.50
N GLN A 83 2.83 26.52 4.77
CA GLN A 83 2.91 27.96 5.02
C GLN A 83 3.68 28.28 6.30
N ALA A 84 3.46 27.49 7.35
CA ALA A 84 4.10 27.71 8.64
C ALA A 84 5.62 27.47 8.60
N VAL A 85 6.06 26.44 7.88
CA VAL A 85 7.48 26.06 7.73
C VAL A 85 8.14 26.82 6.57
N GLY A 86 7.35 27.41 5.68
CA GLY A 86 7.80 28.14 4.51
C GLY A 86 8.35 27.21 3.43
N ILE A 87 7.71 26.05 3.22
CA ILE A 87 8.00 25.13 2.12
C ILE A 87 7.42 25.72 0.82
N PRO A 88 8.18 25.74 -0.28
CA PRO A 88 7.66 26.16 -1.59
C PRO A 88 6.45 25.32 -2.05
N ALA A 89 5.50 25.94 -2.74
CA ALA A 89 4.21 25.32 -3.07
C ALA A 89 4.28 24.27 -4.20
N ASP A 90 5.41 24.22 -4.91
CA ASP A 90 5.73 23.27 -5.98
C ASP A 90 6.20 21.91 -5.45
N PHE A 91 6.56 21.80 -4.17
CA PHE A 91 6.79 20.51 -3.54
C PHE A 91 5.49 19.73 -3.41
N LEU A 92 5.54 18.41 -3.67
CA LEU A 92 4.46 17.48 -3.46
C LEU A 92 4.94 16.35 -2.55
N PHE A 93 4.13 16.02 -1.55
CA PHE A 93 4.45 14.97 -0.58
C PHE A 93 3.47 13.79 -0.70
N PRO A 94 3.93 12.55 -0.47
CA PRO A 94 3.06 11.39 -0.48
C PRO A 94 1.94 11.50 0.57
N THR A 95 0.75 11.06 0.17
CA THR A 95 -0.43 10.91 1.04
C THR A 95 -0.61 9.45 1.43
N LYS A 96 -1.43 9.20 2.45
CA LYS A 96 -1.93 7.88 2.85
C LYS A 96 -2.51 7.12 1.68
N GLU A 97 -3.26 7.79 0.80
CA GLU A 97 -3.84 7.15 -0.40
C GLU A 97 -2.77 6.78 -1.42
N SER A 98 -1.76 7.62 -1.63
CA SER A 98 -0.63 7.26 -2.52
C SER A 98 0.17 6.08 -1.96
N LEU A 99 0.40 6.05 -0.64
CA LEU A 99 1.13 4.98 0.03
C LEU A 99 0.32 3.68 0.07
N LYS A 100 -1.01 3.77 0.22
CA LYS A 100 -1.93 2.64 0.09
C LYS A 100 -1.74 1.94 -1.26
N LYS A 101 -1.75 2.70 -2.36
CA LYS A 101 -1.52 2.16 -3.71
C LYS A 101 -0.13 1.54 -3.87
N GLU A 102 0.90 2.15 -3.29
CA GLU A 102 2.25 1.58 -3.29
C GLU A 102 2.31 0.25 -2.54
N VAL A 103 1.65 0.16 -1.38
CA VAL A 103 1.51 -1.08 -0.62
C VAL A 103 0.76 -2.14 -1.43
N GLU A 104 -0.33 -1.78 -2.11
CA GLU A 104 -1.09 -2.71 -2.95
C GLU A 104 -0.23 -3.32 -4.07
N MET A 105 0.56 -2.48 -4.74
CA MET A 105 1.51 -2.94 -5.76
C MET A 105 2.58 -3.87 -5.17
N LYS A 106 3.16 -3.51 -4.02
CA LYS A 106 4.19 -4.30 -3.35
C LYS A 106 3.66 -5.66 -2.86
N VAL A 107 2.45 -5.68 -2.29
CA VAL A 107 1.77 -6.92 -1.86
C VAL A 107 1.48 -7.80 -3.08
N THR A 108 0.93 -7.23 -4.15
CA THR A 108 0.68 -7.94 -5.41
C THR A 108 1.95 -8.60 -5.94
N HIS A 109 3.04 -7.82 -6.03
CA HIS A 109 4.32 -8.32 -6.52
C HIS A 109 4.89 -9.41 -5.62
N LEU A 110 4.84 -9.22 -4.29
CA LEU A 110 5.31 -10.22 -3.34
C LEU A 110 4.56 -11.55 -3.49
N VAL A 111 3.22 -11.52 -3.54
CA VAL A 111 2.41 -12.74 -3.70
C VAL A 111 2.65 -13.40 -5.05
N LYS A 112 2.77 -12.63 -6.14
CA LYS A 112 3.13 -13.16 -7.45
C LYS A 112 4.45 -13.92 -7.40
N ASN A 113 5.49 -13.30 -6.84
CA ASN A 113 6.79 -13.94 -6.69
C ASN A 113 6.69 -15.23 -5.87
N MET A 114 5.97 -15.21 -4.73
CA MET A 114 5.75 -16.40 -3.91
C MET A 114 5.02 -17.51 -4.68
N MET A 115 4.07 -17.18 -5.54
CA MET A 115 3.36 -18.14 -6.38
C MET A 115 4.23 -18.73 -7.48
N ASP A 116 5.20 -17.97 -7.99
CA ASP A 116 6.12 -18.40 -9.03
C ASP A 116 7.25 -19.27 -8.46
N THR A 117 7.77 -18.93 -7.28
CA THR A 117 8.95 -19.60 -6.70
C THR A 117 8.63 -20.63 -5.61
N ASN A 118 7.50 -20.51 -4.91
CA ASN A 118 7.19 -21.29 -3.69
C ASN A 118 5.79 -21.90 -3.72
N TRP A 119 5.24 -22.22 -4.89
CA TRP A 119 3.87 -22.72 -5.03
C TRP A 119 3.58 -23.96 -4.18
N ASP A 120 4.46 -24.97 -4.20
CA ASP A 120 4.26 -26.20 -3.44
C ASP A 120 4.24 -25.95 -1.93
N GLN A 121 5.06 -25.01 -1.45
CA GLN A 121 5.06 -24.61 -0.04
C GLN A 121 3.76 -23.89 0.34
N LEU A 122 3.20 -23.08 -0.56
CA LEU A 122 1.90 -22.44 -0.35
C LEU A 122 0.78 -23.47 -0.29
N LEU A 123 0.77 -24.45 -1.18
CA LEU A 123 -0.20 -25.55 -1.15
C LEU A 123 -0.13 -26.34 0.17
N LEU A 124 1.07 -26.64 0.65
CA LEU A 124 1.28 -27.31 1.94
C LEU A 124 0.81 -26.44 3.11
N LYS A 125 1.13 -25.14 3.12
CA LYS A 125 0.73 -24.19 4.17
C LYS A 125 -0.79 -24.08 4.28
N TYR A 126 -1.49 -24.05 3.14
CA TYR A 126 -2.95 -23.87 3.08
C TYR A 126 -3.71 -25.17 2.80
N GLN A 127 -3.11 -26.34 3.07
CA GLN A 127 -3.73 -27.65 2.86
C GLN A 127 -5.04 -27.86 3.64
N HIS A 128 -5.25 -27.11 4.74
CA HIS A 128 -6.49 -27.16 5.49
C HIS A 128 -7.70 -26.67 4.65
N GLN A 129 -7.45 -25.92 3.56
CA GLN A 129 -8.46 -25.47 2.59
C GLN A 129 -8.65 -26.46 1.43
N ARG A 130 -8.11 -27.69 1.51
CA ARG A 130 -7.98 -28.65 0.37
C ARG A 130 -9.26 -28.86 -0.42
N SER A 131 -10.42 -28.94 0.23
CA SER A 131 -11.71 -29.11 -0.43
C SER A 131 -12.10 -27.95 -1.35
N SER A 132 -11.50 -26.77 -1.16
CA SER A 132 -11.75 -25.56 -1.92
C SER A 132 -10.60 -25.14 -2.82
N LEU A 133 -9.43 -25.81 -2.78
CA LEU A 133 -8.28 -25.43 -3.61
C LEU A 133 -8.46 -25.75 -5.10
N VAL A 134 -9.22 -26.80 -5.39
CA VAL A 134 -9.49 -27.27 -6.75
C VAL A 134 -10.87 -26.75 -7.18
N PRO A 135 -10.98 -26.08 -8.34
CA PRO A 135 -12.26 -25.56 -8.81
C PRO A 135 -13.13 -26.72 -9.33
N ASN A 136 -14.44 -26.53 -9.30
CA ASN A 136 -15.34 -27.38 -10.08
C ASN A 136 -15.22 -27.00 -11.56
N ILE A 137 -14.48 -27.80 -12.34
CA ILE A 137 -14.23 -27.52 -13.76
C ILE A 137 -15.44 -27.93 -14.60
N ASN A 138 -16.05 -26.96 -15.28
CA ASN A 138 -17.05 -27.20 -16.31
C ASN A 138 -16.38 -27.21 -17.69
N ARG A 139 -16.34 -28.37 -18.33
CA ARG A 139 -15.74 -28.55 -19.66
C ARG A 139 -16.31 -27.60 -20.72
N ILE A 140 -17.62 -27.40 -20.74
CA ILE A 140 -18.28 -26.52 -21.71
C ILE A 140 -17.76 -25.09 -21.55
N GLN A 141 -17.65 -24.60 -20.31
CA GLN A 141 -17.13 -23.26 -20.03
C GLN A 141 -15.65 -23.10 -20.42
N VAL A 142 -14.84 -24.15 -20.24
CA VAL A 142 -13.43 -24.16 -20.65
C VAL A 142 -13.32 -24.08 -22.17
N GLU A 143 -14.07 -24.90 -22.91
CA GLU A 143 -14.08 -24.92 -24.38
C GLU A 143 -14.56 -23.56 -24.95
N GLU A 144 -15.67 -23.02 -24.45
CA GLU A 144 -16.19 -21.71 -24.88
C GLU A 144 -15.19 -20.58 -24.62
N THR A 145 -14.58 -20.54 -23.43
CA THR A 145 -13.60 -19.50 -23.07
C THR A 145 -12.35 -19.61 -23.93
N SER A 146 -11.90 -20.83 -24.23
CA SER A 146 -10.74 -21.10 -25.08
C SER A 146 -10.95 -20.59 -26.50
N LYS A 147 -12.12 -20.88 -27.10
CA LYS A 147 -12.49 -20.37 -28.43
C LYS A 147 -12.50 -18.85 -28.47
N ARG A 148 -13.13 -18.19 -27.48
CA ARG A 148 -13.14 -16.72 -27.40
C ARG A 148 -11.75 -16.11 -27.34
N PHE A 149 -10.82 -16.70 -26.58
CA PHE A 149 -9.45 -16.19 -26.51
C PHE A 149 -8.70 -16.36 -27.82
N LEU A 150 -8.86 -17.51 -28.50
CA LEU A 150 -8.28 -17.75 -29.82
C LEU A 150 -8.86 -16.77 -30.87
N GLU A 151 -10.16 -16.54 -30.87
CA GLU A 151 -10.85 -15.56 -31.73
C GLU A 151 -10.37 -14.13 -31.47
N ALA A 152 -10.02 -13.81 -30.22
CA ALA A 152 -9.42 -12.53 -29.83
C ALA A 152 -7.92 -12.43 -30.17
N GLY A 153 -7.32 -13.46 -30.78
CA GLY A 153 -5.91 -13.50 -31.17
C GLY A 153 -4.93 -13.71 -30.00
N ILE A 154 -5.43 -14.10 -28.82
CA ILE A 154 -4.58 -14.38 -27.65
C ILE A 154 -3.95 -15.76 -27.81
N LYS A 155 -2.62 -15.83 -27.63
CA LYS A 155 -1.90 -17.11 -27.73
C LYS A 155 -1.95 -17.87 -26.41
N PRO A 156 -1.97 -19.23 -26.43
CA PRO A 156 -1.91 -20.02 -25.20
C PRO A 156 -0.68 -19.69 -24.35
N GLU A 157 0.47 -19.40 -24.97
CA GLU A 157 1.72 -19.07 -24.29
C GLU A 157 1.68 -17.74 -23.56
N GLU A 158 0.70 -16.87 -23.85
CA GLU A 158 0.50 -15.57 -23.21
C GLU A 158 -0.51 -15.65 -22.06
N LEU A 159 -1.23 -16.78 -21.94
CA LEU A 159 -2.30 -16.96 -20.96
C LEU A 159 -1.73 -17.42 -19.61
N PHE A 160 -1.54 -16.46 -18.70
CA PHE A 160 -1.13 -16.71 -17.32
C PHE A 160 -2.05 -16.01 -16.32
N TYR A 161 -2.38 -16.73 -15.25
CA TYR A 161 -3.06 -16.12 -14.12
C TYR A 161 -2.06 -15.33 -13.27
N SER A 162 -2.34 -14.03 -13.07
CA SER A 162 -1.61 -13.17 -12.14
C SER A 162 -2.60 -12.53 -11.18
N PRO A 163 -2.57 -12.86 -9.87
CA PRO A 163 -3.45 -12.22 -8.93
C PRO A 163 -3.05 -10.74 -8.73
N SER A 164 -4.02 -9.92 -8.34
CA SER A 164 -3.82 -8.51 -7.99
C SER A 164 -4.49 -8.21 -6.66
N PHE A 165 -3.74 -7.65 -5.71
CA PHE A 165 -4.28 -7.20 -4.44
C PHE A 165 -4.80 -5.78 -4.55
N THR A 166 -5.99 -5.53 -4.01
CA THR A 166 -6.41 -4.21 -3.55
C THR A 166 -7.06 -4.36 -2.19
N PHE A 167 -6.95 -3.34 -1.34
CA PHE A 167 -7.61 -3.31 -0.04
C PHE A 167 -9.13 -3.50 -0.18
N GLU A 168 -9.72 -2.92 -1.21
CA GLU A 168 -11.16 -3.02 -1.52
C GLU A 168 -11.59 -4.45 -1.84
N LYS A 169 -10.89 -5.13 -2.77
CA LYS A 169 -11.23 -6.51 -3.17
C LYS A 169 -11.03 -7.49 -2.02
N ALA A 170 -10.01 -7.25 -1.20
CA ALA A 170 -9.71 -8.07 -0.04
C ALA A 170 -10.56 -7.72 1.19
N GLN A 171 -11.48 -6.74 1.08
CA GLN A 171 -12.32 -6.25 2.18
C GLN A 171 -11.50 -5.88 3.43
N MET A 172 -10.30 -5.34 3.21
CA MET A 172 -9.39 -4.88 4.26
C MET A 172 -9.37 -3.36 4.30
N GLU A 173 -9.48 -2.78 5.49
CA GLU A 173 -9.33 -1.35 5.67
C GLU A 173 -7.85 -0.95 5.82
N TYR A 174 -7.43 0.09 5.10
CA TYR A 174 -6.13 0.72 5.31
C TYR A 174 -6.26 1.82 6.37
N THR A 175 -6.20 1.40 7.65
CA THR A 175 -6.39 2.28 8.81
C THR A 175 -5.19 3.20 9.04
N ASP A 176 -5.36 4.24 9.87
CA ASP A 176 -4.26 5.14 10.25
C ASP A 176 -3.13 4.40 11.00
N VAL A 177 -3.48 3.39 11.78
CA VAL A 177 -2.52 2.51 12.46
C VAL A 177 -1.69 1.72 11.43
N MET A 178 -2.34 1.16 10.41
CA MET A 178 -1.65 0.44 9.34
C MET A 178 -0.75 1.38 8.53
N PHE A 179 -1.20 2.61 8.29
CA PHE A 179 -0.43 3.63 7.61
C PHE A 179 0.86 3.99 8.38
N LEU A 180 0.75 4.33 9.67
CA LEU A 180 1.91 4.58 10.53
C LEU A 180 2.84 3.37 10.63
N TYR A 181 2.28 2.16 10.76
CA TYR A 181 3.06 0.92 10.76
C TYR A 181 3.80 0.71 9.43
N THR A 182 3.21 1.09 8.29
CA THR A 182 3.84 1.03 6.97
C THR A 182 5.05 1.96 6.89
N LEU A 183 4.93 3.19 7.40
CA LEU A 183 6.04 4.14 7.44
C LEU A 183 7.21 3.61 8.29
N ASN A 184 6.91 3.12 9.48
CA ASN A 184 7.94 2.59 10.39
C ASN A 184 8.54 1.25 9.92
N HIS A 185 7.73 0.39 9.30
CA HIS A 185 8.08 -1.02 9.06
C HIS A 185 7.61 -1.53 7.68
N ALA A 186 7.85 -0.78 6.61
CA ALA A 186 7.35 -1.05 5.25
C ALA A 186 7.43 -2.53 4.81
N LYS A 187 8.61 -3.17 4.95
CA LYS A 187 8.78 -4.58 4.55
C LYS A 187 7.94 -5.55 5.38
N LYS A 188 7.84 -5.32 6.70
CA LYS A 188 7.02 -6.16 7.60
C LYS A 188 5.54 -5.96 7.33
N ALA A 189 5.11 -4.71 7.11
CA ALA A 189 3.73 -4.36 6.77
C ALA A 189 3.26 -5.07 5.49
N VAL A 190 4.04 -4.95 4.40
CA VAL A 190 3.75 -5.64 3.13
C VAL A 190 3.65 -7.14 3.32
N LYS A 191 4.58 -7.76 4.05
CA LYS A 191 4.54 -9.20 4.31
C LYS A 191 3.31 -9.61 5.11
N MET A 192 3.00 -8.88 6.18
CA MET A 192 1.83 -9.15 7.03
C MET A 192 0.52 -9.08 6.22
N ILE A 193 0.36 -8.05 5.38
CA ILE A 193 -0.82 -7.89 4.53
C ILE A 193 -0.90 -9.02 3.49
N ALA A 194 0.23 -9.37 2.86
CA ALA A 194 0.30 -10.49 1.92
C ALA A 194 -0.07 -11.83 2.58
N ASP A 195 0.48 -12.11 3.77
CA ASP A 195 0.17 -13.33 4.53
C ASP A 195 -1.32 -13.39 4.91
N LYS A 196 -1.91 -12.26 5.32
CA LYS A 196 -3.35 -12.16 5.61
C LYS A 196 -4.19 -12.41 4.36
N TRP A 197 -3.89 -11.71 3.27
CA TRP A 197 -4.60 -11.91 2.01
C TRP A 197 -4.56 -13.36 1.52
N LEU A 198 -3.38 -13.98 1.54
CA LEU A 198 -3.23 -15.39 1.20
C LEU A 198 -4.05 -16.27 2.15
N SER A 199 -4.05 -16.01 3.46
CA SER A 199 -4.84 -16.83 4.39
C SER A 199 -6.34 -16.82 4.10
N GLU A 200 -6.88 -15.72 3.61
CA GLU A 200 -8.31 -15.53 3.35
C GLU A 200 -8.71 -15.92 1.91
N SER A 201 -7.80 -15.76 0.94
CA SER A 201 -8.12 -15.85 -0.50
C SER A 201 -7.29 -16.87 -1.28
N PHE A 202 -6.43 -17.66 -0.63
CA PHE A 202 -5.56 -18.61 -1.35
C PHE A 202 -6.36 -19.66 -2.13
N TRP A 203 -7.48 -20.15 -1.60
CA TRP A 203 -8.35 -21.07 -2.33
C TRP A 203 -8.84 -20.48 -3.66
N GLU A 204 -9.27 -19.22 -3.67
CA GLU A 204 -9.76 -18.54 -4.87
C GLU A 204 -8.62 -18.33 -5.88
N ILE A 205 -7.44 -17.93 -5.39
CA ILE A 205 -6.22 -17.78 -6.19
C ILE A 205 -5.84 -19.12 -6.84
N SER A 206 -5.88 -20.21 -6.07
CA SER A 206 -5.61 -21.57 -6.55
C SER A 206 -6.61 -22.00 -7.61
N GLN A 207 -7.90 -21.81 -7.36
CA GLN A 207 -8.97 -22.14 -8.30
C GLN A 207 -8.81 -21.41 -9.64
N LYS A 208 -8.60 -20.08 -9.60
CA LYS A 208 -8.39 -19.28 -10.81
C LYS A 208 -7.13 -19.69 -11.57
N ARG A 209 -6.03 -19.99 -10.86
CA ARG A 209 -4.79 -20.48 -11.47
C ARG A 209 -5.02 -21.80 -12.21
N ILE A 210 -5.72 -22.75 -11.59
CA ILE A 210 -6.03 -24.06 -12.18
C ILE A 210 -6.94 -23.88 -13.40
N TYR A 211 -8.02 -23.12 -13.27
CA TYR A 211 -8.97 -22.88 -14.36
C TYR A 211 -8.29 -22.27 -15.60
N ILE A 212 -7.46 -21.23 -15.42
CA ILE A 212 -6.70 -20.64 -16.53
C ILE A 212 -5.73 -21.65 -17.15
N GLY A 213 -5.13 -22.53 -16.33
CA GLY A 213 -4.33 -23.65 -16.81
C GLY A 213 -5.12 -24.60 -17.73
N CYS A 214 -6.34 -24.99 -17.33
CA CYS A 214 -7.22 -25.82 -18.16
C CYS A 214 -7.58 -25.15 -19.49
N VAL A 215 -7.95 -23.86 -19.45
CA VAL A 215 -8.24 -23.07 -20.67
C VAL A 215 -7.03 -23.03 -21.59
N ARG A 216 -5.84 -22.80 -21.05
CA ARG A 216 -4.61 -22.77 -21.84
C ARG A 216 -4.34 -24.10 -22.54
N GLU A 217 -4.50 -25.23 -21.86
CA GLU A 217 -4.29 -26.54 -22.49
C GLU A 217 -5.36 -26.85 -23.54
N GLU A 218 -6.62 -26.50 -23.30
CA GLU A 218 -7.69 -26.65 -24.29
C GLU A 218 -7.42 -25.80 -25.55
N MET A 219 -6.95 -24.55 -25.39
CA MET A 219 -6.55 -23.72 -26.54
C MET A 219 -5.44 -24.39 -27.37
N LYS A 220 -4.46 -25.04 -26.74
CA LYS A 220 -3.39 -25.77 -27.45
C LYS A 220 -3.94 -26.96 -28.23
N GLU A 221 -4.86 -27.71 -27.65
CA GLU A 221 -5.47 -28.87 -28.32
C GLU A 221 -6.35 -28.44 -29.51
N LEU A 222 -7.13 -27.36 -29.37
CA LEU A 222 -7.91 -26.79 -30.48
C LEU A 222 -7.02 -26.30 -31.63
N GLN A 223 -5.88 -25.68 -31.33
CA GLN A 223 -4.92 -25.27 -32.36
C GLN A 223 -4.26 -26.45 -33.08
N LYS A 224 -3.94 -27.54 -32.36
CA LYS A 224 -3.39 -28.77 -32.97
C LYS A 224 -4.40 -29.48 -33.86
N GLY A 225 -5.69 -29.49 -33.50
CA GLY A 225 -6.74 -30.11 -34.29
C GLY A 225 -7.17 -29.32 -35.53
N ALA A 226 -6.74 -28.07 -35.64
CA ALA A 226 -7.01 -27.19 -36.79
C ALA A 226 -5.86 -27.13 -37.81
N ALA A 227 -4.71 -27.75 -37.50
CA ALA A 227 -3.53 -27.86 -38.36
C ALA A 227 -3.52 -29.21 -39.11
#